data_AF-A0A8T5XH65-F1
#
_entry.id   AF-A0A8T5XH65-F1
#
_cell.length_a   1.000
_cell.length_b   1.000
_cell.length_c   1.000
_cell.angle_alpha   90.00
_cell.angle_beta   90.00
_cell.angle_gamma   90.00
#
_symmetry.space_group_name_H-M   'P 1'
#
loop_
_entity.id
_entity.type
_entity.pdbx_description
1 polymer ?
#
loop_
_entity_poly.entity_id
_entity_poly.type
_entity_poly.pdbx_seq_one_letter_code
_entity_poly.pdbx_strand_id
1 'polypeptide(L)'
;MREEIHELKKAVSDLESYVNIYNKEKINEIVQRIIDISSSINNKVNDNNEIENDNFEEISYLTTVPFLYKPVTKKDYYEGDYLETFSMQRTDELKRANTLDLHNKFWNSNCVENGNIFGSVPEELLSKDSVDSLLSSGWLSVDVNIYEVNDNIDYFDLENLCENNFTNFLIVTERKEDKYLILEYKI
;
A
#
# COMPACT_ATOMS: atom_id res chain seq x y z
N MET A 1 15.05 -9.55 19.58
CA MET A 1 13.72 -10.19 19.38
C MET A 1 13.65 -11.66 19.85
N ARG A 2 14.63 -12.53 19.54
CA ARG A 2 14.61 -13.95 20.00
C ARG A 2 14.67 -14.10 21.52
N GLU A 3 15.40 -13.22 22.21
CA GLU A 3 15.54 -13.25 23.67
C GLU A 3 14.24 -12.80 24.37
N GLU A 4 13.58 -11.77 23.86
CA GLU A 4 12.31 -11.24 24.38
C GLU A 4 11.16 -12.23 24.17
N ILE A 5 11.14 -12.94 23.04
CA ILE A 5 10.20 -14.05 22.82
C ILE A 5 10.45 -15.19 23.81
N HIS A 6 11.72 -15.46 24.14
CA HIS A 6 12.06 -16.47 25.15
C HIS A 6 11.63 -16.01 26.55
N GLU A 7 11.82 -14.74 26.89
CA GLU A 7 11.36 -14.16 28.15
C GLU A 7 9.83 -14.16 28.28
N LEU A 8 9.10 -13.83 27.20
CA LEU A 8 7.64 -13.88 27.17
C LEU A 8 7.13 -15.31 27.42
N LYS A 9 7.72 -16.32 26.77
CA LYS A 9 7.38 -17.73 26.97
C LYS A 9 7.59 -18.16 28.43
N LYS A 10 8.68 -17.68 29.05
CA LYS A 10 8.98 -17.95 30.45
C LYS A 10 7.95 -17.29 31.38
N ALA A 11 7.61 -16.02 31.13
CA ALA A 11 6.62 -15.30 31.93
C ALA A 11 5.21 -15.93 31.85
N VAL A 12 4.80 -16.43 30.67
CA VAL A 12 3.54 -17.17 30.50
C VAL A 12 3.57 -18.50 31.26
N SER A 13 4.68 -19.25 31.20
CA SER A 13 4.82 -20.50 31.96
C SER A 13 4.82 -20.27 33.48
N ASP A 14 5.43 -19.17 33.94
CA ASP A 14 5.37 -18.75 35.33
C ASP A 14 3.92 -18.39 35.71
N LEU A 15 3.19 -17.66 34.87
CA LEU A 15 1.77 -17.32 35.10
C LEU A 15 0.92 -18.58 35.28
N GLU A 16 1.05 -19.56 34.39
CA GLU A 16 0.36 -20.85 34.47
C GLU A 16 0.66 -21.59 35.78
N SER A 17 1.90 -21.50 36.26
CA SER A 17 2.32 -22.12 37.52
C SER A 17 1.73 -21.42 38.75
N TYR A 18 1.60 -20.09 38.73
CA TYR A 18 1.11 -19.30 39.85
C TYR A 18 -0.41 -19.10 39.89
N VAL A 19 -1.11 -19.20 38.76
CA VAL A 19 -2.58 -19.25 38.70
C VAL A 19 -3.13 -20.42 39.52
N ASN A 20 -2.42 -21.56 39.51
CA ASN A 20 -2.79 -22.74 40.29
C ASN A 20 -2.63 -22.57 41.81
N ILE A 21 -1.87 -21.56 42.26
CA ILE A 21 -1.56 -21.30 43.68
C ILE A 21 -2.36 -20.07 44.20
N TYR A 22 -3.16 -19.42 43.36
CA TYR A 22 -4.03 -18.27 43.71
C TYR A 22 -3.31 -17.11 44.42
N ASN A 23 -2.00 -16.94 44.18
CA ASN A 23 -1.24 -15.82 44.71
C ASN A 23 -1.47 -14.57 43.86
N LYS A 24 -2.49 -13.77 44.22
CA LYS A 24 -2.92 -12.58 43.48
C LYS A 24 -1.81 -11.56 43.26
N GLU A 25 -0.92 -11.34 44.23
CA GLU A 25 0.17 -10.37 44.11
C GLU A 25 1.19 -10.81 43.05
N LYS A 26 1.61 -12.07 43.09
CA LYS A 26 2.53 -12.63 42.08
C LYS A 26 1.90 -12.71 40.69
N ILE A 27 0.61 -13.02 40.62
CA ILE A 27 -0.12 -13.03 39.33
C ILE A 27 -0.10 -11.62 38.72
N ASN A 28 -0.39 -10.58 39.51
CA ASN A 28 -0.36 -9.20 39.02
C ASN A 28 1.05 -8.77 38.58
N GLU A 29 2.10 -9.16 39.31
CA GLU A 29 3.49 -8.89 38.94
C GLU A 29 3.87 -9.55 37.61
N ILE A 30 3.47 -10.81 37.41
CA ILE A 30 3.74 -11.55 36.17
C ILE A 30 2.93 -10.97 35.01
N VAL A 31 1.67 -10.59 35.23
CA VAL A 31 0.83 -9.94 34.21
C VAL A 31 1.45 -8.60 33.79
N GLN A 32 1.90 -7.78 34.74
CA GLN A 32 2.56 -6.51 34.42
C GLN A 32 3.85 -6.76 33.61
N ARG A 33 4.65 -7.76 34.00
CA ARG A 33 5.85 -8.15 33.26
C ARG A 33 5.53 -8.61 31.83
N ILE A 34 4.45 -9.36 31.64
CA ILE A 34 3.98 -9.75 30.30
C ILE A 34 3.61 -8.51 29.49
N ILE A 35 2.86 -7.57 30.07
CA ILE A 35 2.49 -6.30 29.41
C ILE A 35 3.75 -5.54 29.00
N ASP A 36 4.75 -5.44 29.87
CA ASP A 36 5.98 -4.71 29.61
C ASP A 36 6.81 -5.38 28.49
N ILE A 37 6.95 -6.71 28.51
CA ILE A 37 7.63 -7.47 27.46
C ILE A 37 6.87 -7.36 26.13
N SER A 38 5.55 -7.51 26.16
CA SER A 38 4.69 -7.35 24.98
C SER A 38 4.78 -5.93 24.42
N SER A 39 4.82 -4.91 25.27
CA SER A 39 5.00 -3.51 24.86
C SER A 39 6.40 -3.28 24.30
N SER A 40 7.44 -3.89 24.86
CA SER A 40 8.82 -3.83 24.34
C SER A 40 8.97 -4.52 22.99
N ILE A 41 8.31 -5.67 22.79
CA ILE A 41 8.26 -6.35 21.49
C ILE A 41 7.46 -5.51 20.49
N ASN A 42 6.31 -4.98 20.90
CA ASN A 42 5.48 -4.12 20.07
C ASN A 42 6.24 -2.86 19.67
N ASN A 43 6.96 -2.23 20.60
CA ASN A 43 7.84 -1.11 20.30
C ASN A 43 8.98 -1.57 19.40
N LYS A 44 9.70 -2.66 19.61
CA LYS A 44 10.73 -3.12 18.64
C LYS A 44 10.19 -3.48 17.26
N VAL A 45 8.94 -3.92 17.17
CA VAL A 45 8.24 -4.14 15.89
C VAL A 45 7.82 -2.80 15.29
N ASN A 46 7.45 -1.82 16.12
CA ASN A 46 7.01 -0.48 15.72
C ASN A 46 8.12 0.58 15.72
N ASP A 47 9.35 0.28 16.18
CA ASP A 47 10.56 1.11 16.18
C ASP A 47 11.36 0.78 14.92
N ASN A 48 11.14 -0.40 14.33
CA ASN A 48 11.32 -0.60 12.88
C ASN A 48 10.28 0.19 12.06
N ASN A 49 9.25 0.75 12.70
CA ASN A 49 8.27 1.67 12.12
C ASN A 49 8.27 3.04 12.84
N GLU A 50 9.29 3.33 13.67
CA GLU A 50 9.47 4.70 14.15
C GLU A 50 10.04 5.40 12.93
N ILE A 51 9.16 6.20 12.35
CA ILE A 51 9.35 7.09 11.23
C ILE A 51 10.53 8.02 11.58
N GLU A 52 11.76 7.53 11.43
CA GLU A 52 12.87 8.37 11.04
C GLU A 52 12.49 8.94 9.68
N ASN A 53 12.32 10.26 9.64
CA ASN A 53 12.15 11.04 8.41
C ASN A 53 13.39 10.96 7.47
N ASP A 54 14.21 9.91 7.59
CA ASP A 54 15.51 9.79 6.93
C ASP A 54 15.43 9.02 5.59
N ASN A 55 14.34 8.31 5.27
CA ASN A 55 14.22 7.55 4.01
C ASN A 55 13.47 8.26 2.86
N PHE A 56 13.01 9.51 3.05
CA PHE A 56 12.44 10.30 1.93
C PHE A 56 13.48 11.15 1.21
N GLU A 57 14.78 11.05 1.53
CA GLU A 57 15.82 11.72 0.72
C GLU A 57 15.87 11.16 -0.71
N GLU A 58 15.38 9.94 -0.94
CA GLU A 58 15.45 9.26 -2.24
C GLU A 58 14.28 9.60 -3.17
N ILE A 59 13.19 10.16 -2.64
CA ILE A 59 11.99 10.49 -3.42
C ILE A 59 11.46 11.89 -3.07
N SER A 60 11.14 12.67 -4.09
CA SER A 60 10.67 14.06 -3.94
C SER A 60 9.22 14.18 -4.37
N TYR A 61 8.37 14.76 -3.53
CA TYR A 61 6.99 15.07 -3.93
C TYR A 61 6.99 16.07 -5.10
N LEU A 62 6.28 15.70 -6.17
CA LEU A 62 6.16 16.51 -7.38
C LEU A 62 4.85 17.29 -7.38
N THR A 63 3.72 16.58 -7.27
CA THR A 63 2.38 17.16 -7.37
C THR A 63 1.30 16.17 -6.92
N THR A 64 0.05 16.63 -6.85
CA THR A 64 -1.14 15.80 -6.68
C THR A 64 -2.04 15.99 -7.89
N VAL A 65 -2.52 14.90 -8.47
CA VAL A 65 -3.39 14.90 -9.65
C VAL A 65 -4.62 14.04 -9.38
N PRO A 66 -5.84 14.50 -9.73
CA PRO A 66 -7.04 13.68 -9.61
C PRO A 66 -7.06 12.58 -10.67
N PHE A 67 -7.33 11.35 -10.25
CA PHE A 67 -7.51 10.19 -11.11
C PHE A 67 -8.91 9.61 -10.89
N LEU A 68 -9.45 9.02 -11.95
CA LEU A 68 -10.47 8.00 -11.80
C LEU A 68 -9.81 6.65 -11.57
N TYR A 69 -10.24 5.93 -10.54
CA TYR A 69 -9.76 4.63 -10.13
C TYR A 69 -10.91 3.60 -10.16
N LYS A 70 -10.63 2.39 -10.66
CA LYS A 70 -11.54 1.25 -10.60
C LYS A 70 -11.20 0.38 -9.38
N PRO A 71 -12.07 0.31 -8.35
CA PRO A 71 -11.79 -0.47 -7.16
C PRO A 71 -11.75 -1.96 -7.41
N VAL A 72 -10.75 -2.61 -6.82
CA VAL A 72 -10.74 -4.06 -6.64
C VAL A 72 -11.76 -4.42 -5.55
N THR A 73 -12.59 -5.42 -5.84
CA THR A 73 -13.73 -5.86 -5.02
C THR A 73 -13.48 -7.18 -4.28
N LYS A 74 -12.35 -7.85 -4.53
CA LYS A 74 -11.94 -9.08 -3.85
C LYS A 74 -10.61 -8.88 -3.13
N LYS A 75 -10.48 -9.42 -1.92
CA LYS A 75 -9.24 -9.35 -1.12
C LYS A 75 -8.12 -10.20 -1.75
N ASP A 76 -8.44 -11.43 -2.15
CA ASP A 76 -7.49 -12.35 -2.77
C ASP A 76 -7.60 -12.27 -4.29
N TYR A 77 -7.36 -11.08 -4.84
CA TYR A 77 -7.61 -10.79 -6.26
C TYR A 77 -6.71 -11.56 -7.23
N TYR A 78 -5.63 -12.18 -6.75
CA TYR A 78 -4.80 -13.10 -7.54
C TYR A 78 -5.38 -14.52 -7.67
N GLU A 79 -6.43 -14.86 -6.93
CA GLU A 79 -7.04 -16.18 -7.00
C GLU A 79 -8.15 -16.26 -8.08
N GLY A 80 -8.08 -17.32 -8.90
CA GLY A 80 -9.08 -17.63 -9.91
C GLY A 80 -9.04 -16.72 -11.14
N ASP A 81 -10.22 -16.41 -11.68
CA ASP A 81 -10.44 -15.63 -12.91
C ASP A 81 -10.71 -14.13 -12.65
N TYR A 82 -10.43 -13.67 -11.42
CA TYR A 82 -10.86 -12.35 -10.99
C TYR A 82 -10.20 -11.22 -11.81
N LEU A 83 -8.87 -11.23 -11.95
CA LEU A 83 -8.17 -10.19 -12.72
C LEU A 83 -8.56 -10.20 -14.21
N GLU A 84 -8.85 -11.37 -14.77
CA GLU A 84 -9.34 -11.48 -16.14
C GLU A 84 -10.73 -10.83 -16.27
N THR A 85 -11.65 -11.18 -15.39
CA THR A 85 -13.00 -10.60 -15.36
C THR A 85 -12.97 -9.09 -15.09
N PHE A 86 -12.12 -8.66 -14.15
CA PHE A 86 -11.91 -7.25 -13.83
C PHE A 86 -11.38 -6.48 -15.05
N SER A 87 -10.38 -7.03 -15.75
CA SER A 87 -9.80 -6.43 -16.95
C SER A 87 -10.83 -6.31 -18.08
N MET A 88 -11.68 -7.33 -18.27
CA MET A 88 -12.78 -7.29 -19.23
C MET A 88 -13.79 -6.20 -18.87
N GLN A 89 -14.25 -6.15 -17.62
CA GLN A 89 -15.21 -5.15 -17.14
C GLN A 89 -14.67 -3.72 -17.28
N ARG A 90 -13.44 -3.49 -16.82
CA ARG A 90 -12.73 -2.21 -16.96
C ARG A 90 -12.67 -1.79 -18.43
N THR A 91 -12.31 -2.71 -19.33
CA THR A 91 -12.21 -2.44 -20.77
C THR A 91 -13.57 -2.05 -21.36
N ASP A 92 -14.64 -2.77 -21.00
CA ASP A 92 -15.99 -2.48 -21.49
C ASP A 92 -16.55 -1.17 -20.94
N GLU A 93 -16.25 -0.82 -19.70
CA GLU A 93 -16.58 0.48 -19.09
C GLU A 93 -15.85 1.63 -19.78
N LEU A 94 -14.53 1.51 -20.02
CA LEU A 94 -13.74 2.49 -20.75
C LEU A 94 -14.24 2.67 -22.20
N LYS A 95 -14.66 1.58 -22.87
CA LYS A 95 -15.28 1.66 -24.20
C LYS A 95 -16.60 2.42 -24.16
N ARG A 96 -17.48 2.10 -23.21
CA ARG A 96 -18.78 2.77 -23.06
C ARG A 96 -18.64 4.26 -22.76
N ALA A 97 -17.59 4.65 -22.02
CA ALA A 97 -17.28 6.05 -21.73
C ALA A 97 -16.50 6.76 -22.85
N ASN A 98 -16.14 6.07 -23.95
CA ASN A 98 -15.28 6.56 -25.03
C ASN A 98 -13.89 7.03 -24.56
N THR A 99 -13.30 6.36 -23.57
CA THR A 99 -12.01 6.74 -22.95
C THR A 99 -10.90 5.71 -23.10
N LEU A 100 -11.20 4.52 -23.67
CA LEU A 100 -10.22 3.42 -23.77
C LEU A 100 -8.93 3.84 -24.48
N ASP A 101 -9.02 4.61 -25.57
CA ASP A 101 -7.84 5.06 -26.32
C ASP A 101 -6.98 6.04 -25.53
N LEU A 102 -7.60 6.95 -24.77
CA LEU A 102 -6.90 7.90 -23.91
C LEU A 102 -6.20 7.20 -22.75
N HIS A 103 -6.91 6.28 -22.09
CA HIS A 103 -6.36 5.40 -21.06
C HIS A 103 -5.14 4.62 -21.58
N ASN A 104 -5.29 3.94 -22.72
CA ASN A 104 -4.20 3.14 -23.29
C ASN A 104 -3.03 4.01 -23.73
N LYS A 105 -3.29 5.19 -24.31
CA LYS A 105 -2.23 6.12 -24.69
C LYS A 105 -1.43 6.60 -23.46
N PHE A 106 -2.12 6.91 -22.37
CA PHE A 106 -1.49 7.31 -21.11
C PHE A 106 -0.59 6.20 -20.56
N TRP A 107 -1.12 4.98 -20.35
CA TRP A 107 -0.35 3.87 -19.79
C TRP A 107 0.68 3.25 -20.75
N ASN A 108 0.53 3.43 -22.07
CA ASN A 108 1.60 3.08 -23.00
C ASN A 108 2.76 4.08 -22.97
N SER A 109 2.53 5.30 -22.49
CA SER A 109 3.56 6.34 -22.34
C SER A 109 4.26 6.26 -20.98
N ASN A 110 3.56 5.77 -19.96
CA ASN A 110 4.04 5.56 -18.59
C ASN A 110 4.05 4.06 -18.29
N CYS A 111 5.21 3.43 -18.44
CA CYS A 111 5.35 1.99 -18.28
C CYS A 111 5.13 1.62 -16.81
N VAL A 112 4.13 0.80 -16.50
CA VAL A 112 3.91 0.32 -15.13
C VAL A 112 4.88 -0.82 -14.85
N GLU A 113 5.80 -0.61 -13.91
CA GLU A 113 6.80 -1.60 -13.52
C GLU A 113 6.30 -2.46 -12.36
N ASN A 114 5.60 -1.85 -11.39
CA ASN A 114 5.04 -2.53 -10.23
C ASN A 114 3.85 -1.78 -9.62
N GLY A 115 3.16 -2.44 -8.71
CA GLY A 115 2.14 -1.86 -7.85
C GLY A 115 0.85 -2.66 -7.81
N ASN A 116 -0.14 -2.13 -7.11
CA ASN A 116 -1.38 -2.83 -6.76
C ASN A 116 -2.65 -2.12 -7.28
N ILE A 117 -2.49 -1.26 -8.29
CA ILE A 117 -3.58 -0.57 -8.97
C ILE A 117 -3.77 -1.13 -10.37
N PHE A 118 -4.97 -1.65 -10.63
CA PHE A 118 -5.26 -2.37 -11.87
C PHE A 118 -6.12 -1.60 -12.87
N GLY A 119 -6.58 -0.41 -12.52
CA GLY A 119 -7.39 0.40 -13.42
C GLY A 119 -7.50 1.83 -12.92
N SER A 120 -6.87 2.75 -13.63
CA SER A 120 -6.94 4.16 -13.32
C SER A 120 -6.64 5.02 -14.55
N VAL A 121 -7.04 6.30 -14.52
CA VAL A 121 -6.74 7.28 -15.58
C VAL A 121 -6.82 8.69 -15.01
N PRO A 122 -5.92 9.62 -15.38
CA PRO A 122 -6.03 11.01 -14.94
C PRO A 122 -7.36 11.62 -15.39
N GLU A 123 -8.05 12.28 -14.46
CA GLU A 123 -9.36 12.89 -14.74
C GLU A 123 -9.25 14.02 -15.78
N GLU A 124 -8.12 14.73 -15.79
CA GLU A 124 -7.82 15.82 -16.72
C GLU A 124 -7.77 15.40 -18.20
N LEU A 125 -7.56 14.12 -18.49
CA LEU A 125 -7.56 13.61 -19.86
C LEU A 125 -8.98 13.39 -20.40
N LEU A 126 -9.99 13.42 -19.54
CA LEU A 126 -11.34 12.99 -19.85
C LEU A 126 -12.29 14.17 -20.00
N SER A 127 -13.33 13.98 -20.82
CA SER A 127 -14.47 14.89 -20.86
C SER A 127 -15.35 14.69 -19.62
N LYS A 128 -16.09 15.73 -19.22
CA LYS A 128 -17.03 15.62 -18.10
C LYS A 128 -18.04 14.47 -18.27
N ASP A 129 -18.60 14.31 -19.46
CA ASP A 129 -19.56 13.22 -19.75
C ASP A 129 -18.91 11.84 -19.58
N SER A 130 -17.64 11.70 -19.96
CA SER A 130 -16.87 10.47 -19.77
C SER A 130 -16.60 10.19 -18.28
N VAL A 131 -16.28 11.22 -17.50
CA VAL A 131 -16.09 11.13 -16.05
C VAL A 131 -17.39 10.68 -15.38
N ASP A 132 -18.50 11.35 -15.66
CA ASP A 132 -19.82 11.02 -15.12
C ASP A 132 -20.23 9.57 -15.46
N SER A 133 -19.93 9.13 -16.70
CA SER A 133 -20.18 7.75 -17.15
C SER A 133 -19.38 6.71 -16.36
N LEU A 134 -18.09 6.95 -16.14
CA LEU A 134 -17.23 6.04 -15.36
C LEU A 134 -17.62 6.01 -13.89
N LEU A 135 -17.90 7.17 -13.28
CA LEU A 135 -18.39 7.26 -11.91
C LEU A 135 -19.70 6.48 -11.73
N SER A 136 -20.63 6.59 -12.68
CA SER A 136 -21.89 5.81 -12.67
C SER A 136 -21.66 4.30 -12.79
N SER A 137 -20.50 3.88 -13.31
CA SER A 137 -20.07 2.48 -13.41
C SER A 137 -19.23 2.02 -12.20
N GLY A 138 -19.20 2.81 -11.13
CA GLY A 138 -18.53 2.49 -9.87
C GLY A 138 -17.03 2.77 -9.86
N TRP A 139 -16.52 3.61 -10.76
CA TRP A 139 -15.20 4.22 -10.58
C TRP A 139 -15.26 5.29 -9.49
N LEU A 140 -14.14 5.56 -8.86
CA LEU A 140 -14.00 6.57 -7.81
C LEU A 140 -13.03 7.65 -8.27
N SER A 141 -13.32 8.91 -7.95
CA SER A 141 -12.32 9.99 -8.06
C SER A 141 -11.45 9.94 -6.81
N VAL A 142 -10.13 9.90 -7.02
CA VAL A 142 -9.11 9.79 -5.97
C VAL A 142 -7.95 10.72 -6.28
N ASP A 143 -7.41 11.33 -5.24
CA ASP A 143 -6.19 12.12 -5.35
C ASP A 143 -4.98 11.20 -5.41
N VAL A 144 -4.10 11.43 -6.40
CA VAL A 144 -2.87 10.67 -6.59
C VAL A 144 -1.69 11.60 -6.35
N ASN A 145 -0.92 11.31 -5.31
CA ASN A 145 0.36 11.98 -5.09
C ASN A 145 1.41 11.38 -6.03
N ILE A 146 2.14 12.24 -6.71
CA ILE A 146 3.22 11.85 -7.60
C ILE A 146 4.54 12.23 -6.95
N TYR A 147 5.44 11.27 -6.84
CA TYR A 147 6.81 11.46 -6.37
C TYR A 147 7.79 11.17 -7.49
N GLU A 148 8.78 12.03 -7.65
CA GLU A 148 9.94 11.79 -8.50
C GLU A 148 10.99 10.99 -7.71
N VAL A 149 11.56 9.97 -8.32
CA VAL A 149 12.60 9.14 -7.71
C VAL A 149 13.97 9.68 -8.12
N ASN A 150 14.89 9.80 -7.15
CA ASN A 150 16.25 10.22 -7.42
C ASN A 150 17.05 9.11 -8.13
N ASP A 151 17.91 9.49 -9.07
CA ASP A 151 18.64 8.58 -9.98
C ASP A 151 19.58 7.54 -9.32
N ASN A 152 19.73 7.57 -7.99
CA ASN A 152 20.71 6.76 -7.25
C ASN A 152 20.12 5.54 -6.53
N ILE A 153 18.79 5.38 -6.49
CA ILE A 153 18.16 4.23 -5.86
C ILE A 153 18.10 3.06 -6.85
N ASP A 154 18.41 1.85 -6.36
CA ASP A 154 18.17 0.66 -7.17
C ASP A 154 16.69 0.26 -7.15
N TYR A 155 16.27 -0.52 -8.15
CA TYR A 155 14.85 -0.88 -8.29
C TYR A 155 14.32 -1.74 -7.13
N PHE A 156 15.17 -2.57 -6.52
CA PHE A 156 14.75 -3.45 -5.43
C PHE A 156 14.53 -2.65 -4.14
N ASP A 157 15.40 -1.70 -3.86
CA ASP A 157 15.25 -0.76 -2.77
C ASP A 157 14.04 0.15 -2.98
N LEU A 158 13.77 0.58 -4.22
CA LEU A 158 12.57 1.33 -4.59
C LEU A 158 11.27 0.53 -4.34
N GLU A 159 11.24 -0.74 -4.73
CA GLU A 159 10.11 -1.64 -4.46
C GLU A 159 9.86 -1.77 -2.95
N ASN A 160 10.92 -2.07 -2.18
CA ASN A 160 10.82 -2.17 -0.72
C ASN A 160 10.36 -0.85 -0.08
N LEU A 161 10.89 0.30 -0.55
CA LEU A 161 10.47 1.60 -0.08
C LEU A 161 8.97 1.77 -0.31
N CYS A 162 8.47 1.44 -1.49
CA CYS A 162 7.06 1.61 -1.80
C CYS A 162 6.16 0.68 -1.00
N GLU A 163 6.50 -0.60 -0.87
CA GLU A 163 5.70 -1.58 -0.12
C GLU A 163 5.60 -1.24 1.37
N ASN A 164 6.65 -0.63 1.94
CA ASN A 164 6.67 -0.24 3.36
C ASN A 164 5.97 1.09 3.63
N ASN A 165 5.94 2.02 2.66
CA ASN A 165 5.45 3.38 2.87
C ASN A 165 4.09 3.67 2.24
N PHE A 166 3.69 2.93 1.20
CA PHE A 166 2.46 3.21 0.45
C PHE A 166 1.55 1.99 0.41
N THR A 167 0.31 2.16 0.89
CA THR A 167 -0.69 1.09 0.84
C THR A 167 -1.17 0.83 -0.59
N ASN A 168 -1.36 1.88 -1.38
CA ASN A 168 -1.88 1.82 -2.74
C ASN A 168 -0.97 2.64 -3.65
N PHE A 169 -0.24 1.97 -4.54
CA PHE A 169 0.75 2.66 -5.37
C PHE A 169 0.96 2.00 -6.74
N LEU A 170 1.59 2.77 -7.63
CA LEU A 170 2.25 2.29 -8.83
C LEU A 170 3.68 2.84 -8.89
N ILE A 171 4.62 2.00 -9.30
CA ILE A 171 5.94 2.42 -9.79
C ILE A 171 5.84 2.48 -11.30
N VAL A 172 6.13 3.64 -11.88
CA VAL A 172 6.02 3.85 -13.33
C VAL A 172 7.29 4.46 -13.88
N THR A 173 7.68 4.05 -15.09
CA THR A 173 8.80 4.66 -15.82
C THR A 173 8.25 5.58 -16.91
N GLU A 174 8.62 6.87 -16.86
CA GLU A 174 8.31 7.77 -17.97
C GLU A 174 9.27 7.49 -19.14
N ARG A 175 8.75 6.93 -20.25
CA ARG A 175 9.58 6.47 -21.38
C ARG A 175 10.45 7.54 -22.03
N LYS A 176 10.17 8.82 -21.81
CA LYS A 176 10.94 9.93 -22.39
C LYS A 176 12.18 10.28 -21.58
N GLU A 177 12.10 10.14 -20.26
CA GLU A 177 13.14 10.58 -19.34
C GLU A 177 13.86 9.42 -18.66
N ASP A 178 13.37 8.18 -18.83
CA ASP A 178 13.91 6.97 -18.20
C ASP A 178 14.00 7.10 -16.67
N LYS A 179 13.04 7.82 -16.10
CA LYS A 179 12.92 8.11 -14.68
C LYS A 179 11.75 7.36 -14.08
N TYR A 180 11.95 6.88 -12.86
CA TYR A 180 10.88 6.32 -12.05
C TYR A 180 10.06 7.43 -11.40
N LEU A 181 8.74 7.25 -11.42
CA LEU A 181 7.78 8.00 -10.65
C LEU A 181 7.01 7.02 -9.76
N ILE A 182 6.66 7.47 -8.57
CA ILE A 182 5.75 6.75 -7.67
C ILE A 182 4.42 7.49 -7.68
N LEU A 183 3.35 6.77 -8.00
CA LEU A 183 1.98 7.27 -7.92
C LEU A 183 1.32 6.64 -6.70
N GLU A 184 1.15 7.40 -5.62
CA GLU A 184 0.45 6.98 -4.41
C GLU A 184 -1.02 7.38 -4.49
N TYR A 185 -1.92 6.39 -4.42
CA TYR A 185 -3.36 6.58 -4.53
C TYR A 185 -4.01 6.74 -3.14
N LYS A 186 -4.67 7.87 -2.88
CA LYS A 186 -5.39 8.13 -1.62
C LYS A 186 -6.79 7.51 -1.64
N ILE A 187 -6.84 6.19 -1.53
CA ILE A 187 -8.05 5.34 -1.49
C ILE A 187 -8.45 5.02 -0.04
#